data_AF-A0A395D0B5-F1
#
_entry.id   AF-A0A395D0B5-F1
#
_cell.length_a   1.000
_cell.length_b   1.000
_cell.length_c   1.000
_cell.angle_alpha   90.00
_cell.angle_beta   90.00
_cell.angle_gamma   90.00
#
_symmetry.space_group_name_H-M   'P 1'
#
loop_
_entity.id
_entity.type
_entity.pdbx_description
1 polymer ?
#
loop_
_entity_poly.entity_id
_entity_poly.type
_entity_poly.pdbx_seq_one_letter_code
_entity_poly.pdbx_strand_id
1 'polypeptide(L)'
;MLSRILALALVAAPVTVDRAAAFCLFGCDPTEAHARTIFENLLKQRFDKPAKVLSFQQTMTERLEMHATGEKGYELFFKATVEFPEGANLECKPDDAGKFNDGCSPSKHYVTAPRGSDPKGKQYVAPGSKIEFDEEYRFYEAGKGWKGPDGNVYSQ
;
A
#
# COMPACT_ATOMS: atom_id res chain seq x y z
N MET A 1 53.31 -36.56 -44.06
CA MET A 1 52.68 -36.41 -42.74
C MET A 1 52.51 -34.93 -42.46
N LEU A 2 51.33 -34.36 -42.74
CA LEU A 2 50.98 -32.97 -42.42
C LEU A 2 49.70 -33.01 -41.59
N SER A 3 49.83 -32.96 -40.26
CA SER A 3 48.70 -32.71 -39.37
C SER A 3 48.59 -31.21 -39.13
N ARG A 4 47.67 -30.56 -39.84
CA ARG A 4 47.16 -29.25 -39.44
C ARG A 4 45.97 -29.49 -38.52
N ILE A 5 46.18 -29.38 -37.22
CA ILE A 5 45.09 -29.36 -36.24
C ILE A 5 44.62 -27.90 -36.15
N LEU A 6 43.47 -27.60 -36.77
CA LEU A 6 42.75 -26.35 -36.53
C LEU A 6 42.21 -26.39 -35.09
N ALA A 7 42.66 -25.46 -34.26
CA ALA A 7 42.05 -25.20 -32.96
C ALA A 7 40.67 -24.54 -33.18
N LEU A 8 39.60 -25.28 -32.87
CA LEU A 8 38.26 -24.70 -32.76
C LEU A 8 38.18 -23.96 -31.42
N ALA A 9 38.31 -22.64 -31.45
CA ALA A 9 37.97 -21.81 -30.30
C ALA A 9 36.44 -21.80 -30.14
N LEU A 10 35.91 -22.61 -29.22
CA LEU A 10 34.55 -22.41 -28.71
C LEU A 10 34.55 -21.11 -27.90
N VAL A 11 34.07 -20.04 -28.51
CA VAL A 11 33.66 -18.84 -27.77
C VAL A 11 32.40 -19.23 -27.00
N ALA A 12 32.57 -19.61 -25.73
CA ALA A 12 31.47 -19.68 -24.79
C ALA A 12 30.95 -18.25 -24.59
N ALA A 13 29.91 -17.87 -25.33
CA ALA A 13 29.15 -16.69 -25.01
C ALA A 13 28.60 -16.87 -23.59
N PRO A 14 28.87 -15.95 -22.64
CA PRO A 14 28.15 -15.97 -21.39
C PRO A 14 26.70 -15.71 -21.76
N VAL A 15 25.85 -16.73 -21.64
CA VAL A 15 24.42 -16.51 -21.51
C VAL A 15 24.27 -15.78 -20.19
N THR A 16 24.36 -14.46 -20.22
CA THR A 16 23.86 -13.63 -19.14
C THR A 16 22.36 -13.91 -19.14
N VAL A 17 21.97 -14.88 -18.32
CA VAL A 17 20.60 -15.05 -17.89
C VAL A 17 20.30 -13.77 -17.11
N ASP A 18 19.84 -12.74 -17.82
CA ASP A 18 19.18 -11.61 -17.22
C ASP A 18 18.00 -12.19 -16.43
N ARG A 19 18.20 -12.37 -15.12
CA ARG A 19 17.17 -12.76 -14.16
C ARG A 19 16.20 -11.60 -13.91
N ALA A 20 15.77 -10.92 -14.96
CA ALA A 20 14.96 -9.72 -14.90
C ALA A 20 13.85 -9.76 -15.95
N ALA A 21 13.21 -10.91 -16.13
CA ALA A 21 11.91 -11.02 -16.77
C ALA A 21 11.35 -12.44 -16.58
N ALA A 22 11.12 -12.86 -15.34
CA ALA A 22 10.06 -13.82 -15.12
C ALA A 22 8.74 -13.07 -15.38
N PHE A 23 8.37 -12.98 -16.67
CA PHE A 23 7.07 -12.51 -17.12
C PHE A 23 6.01 -13.25 -16.28
N CYS A 24 5.19 -12.48 -15.54
CA CYS A 24 4.11 -13.00 -14.71
C CYS A 24 3.15 -13.87 -15.54
N LEU A 25 3.43 -15.17 -15.68
CA LEU A 25 2.50 -16.13 -16.27
C LEU A 25 1.33 -16.44 -15.31
N PHE A 26 1.44 -16.05 -14.04
CA PHE A 26 0.40 -16.18 -13.02
C PHE A 26 0.33 -14.88 -12.20
N GLY A 27 -0.46 -13.91 -12.70
CA GLY A 27 -1.00 -12.76 -11.96
C GLY A 27 0.01 -11.87 -11.21
N CYS A 28 0.40 -10.73 -11.80
CA CYS A 28 1.11 -9.67 -11.07
C CYS A 28 0.17 -8.92 -10.09
N ASP A 29 -0.62 -9.61 -9.28
CA ASP A 29 -1.61 -8.97 -8.39
C ASP A 29 -0.92 -8.12 -7.31
N PRO A 30 -1.62 -7.11 -6.74
CA PRO A 30 -1.15 -6.39 -5.57
C PRO A 30 -0.82 -7.32 -4.38
N THR A 31 0.25 -6.99 -3.66
CA THR A 31 0.76 -7.79 -2.53
C THR A 31 0.57 -7.05 -1.21
N GLU A 32 0.70 -7.78 -0.10
CA GLU A 32 0.76 -7.18 1.24
C GLU A 32 1.85 -6.10 1.34
N ALA A 33 3.00 -6.28 0.67
CA ALA A 33 4.08 -5.29 0.66
C ALA A 33 3.67 -3.99 -0.05
N HIS A 34 2.91 -4.08 -1.15
CA HIS A 34 2.33 -2.90 -1.81
C HIS A 34 1.34 -2.19 -0.88
N ALA A 35 0.41 -2.95 -0.28
CA ALA A 35 -0.57 -2.38 0.64
C ALA A 35 0.07 -1.73 1.87
N ARG A 36 1.11 -2.35 2.45
CA ARG A 36 1.87 -1.76 3.55
C ARG A 36 2.55 -0.45 3.15
N THR A 37 3.14 -0.40 1.96
CA THR A 37 3.77 0.82 1.44
C THR A 37 2.75 1.95 1.28
N ILE A 38 1.57 1.64 0.72
CA ILE A 38 0.45 2.58 0.58
C ILE A 38 0.00 3.06 1.96
N PHE A 39 -0.16 2.15 2.92
CA PHE A 39 -0.57 2.47 4.29
C PHE A 39 0.41 3.44 4.94
N GLU A 40 1.71 3.17 4.84
CA GLU A 40 2.75 4.05 5.37
C GLU A 40 2.77 5.43 4.69
N ASN A 41 2.47 5.51 3.39
CA ASN A 41 2.35 6.77 2.65
C ASN A 41 1.15 7.58 3.13
N LEU A 42 -0.03 6.96 3.19
CA LEU A 42 -1.27 7.60 3.58
C LEU A 42 -1.28 7.99 5.06
N LEU A 43 -0.68 7.17 5.93
CA LEU A 43 -0.54 7.47 7.35
C LEU A 43 0.20 8.81 7.57
N LYS A 44 1.28 9.06 6.82
CA LYS A 44 2.05 10.32 6.85
C LYS A 44 1.28 11.52 6.29
N GLN A 45 0.36 11.28 5.36
CA GLN A 45 -0.50 12.33 4.81
C GLN A 45 -1.65 12.67 5.76
N ARG A 46 -2.17 11.66 6.46
CA ARG A 46 -3.37 11.74 7.29
C ARG A 46 -3.11 12.27 8.69
N PHE A 47 -1.93 11.97 9.24
CA PHE A 47 -1.54 12.32 10.59
C PHE A 47 -0.28 13.19 10.55
N ASP A 48 -0.34 14.32 11.23
CA ASP A 48 0.67 15.39 11.21
C ASP A 48 1.99 15.04 11.93
N LYS A 49 2.01 13.95 12.69
CA LYS A 49 3.16 13.50 13.48
C LYS A 49 3.60 12.08 13.10
N PRO A 50 4.90 11.74 13.31
CA PRO A 50 5.39 10.40 13.06
C PRO A 50 4.66 9.35 13.89
N ALA A 51 4.29 8.27 13.22
CA ALA A 51 3.66 7.11 13.81
C ALA A 51 4.47 5.85 13.49
N LYS A 52 4.35 4.83 14.33
CA LYS A 52 5.11 3.58 14.22
C LYS A 52 4.16 2.43 13.93
N VAL A 53 4.28 1.84 12.74
CA VAL A 53 3.56 0.62 12.38
C VAL A 53 4.14 -0.54 13.19
N LEU A 54 3.35 -1.10 14.11
CA LEU A 54 3.72 -2.24 14.96
C LEU A 54 3.42 -3.57 14.28
N SER A 55 2.31 -3.65 13.57
CA SER A 55 1.89 -4.84 12.82
C SER A 55 1.15 -4.42 11.56
N PHE A 56 1.22 -5.27 10.53
CA PHE A 56 0.45 -5.17 9.30
C PHE A 56 0.22 -6.59 8.81
N GLN A 57 -1.03 -6.96 8.56
CA GLN A 57 -1.40 -8.31 8.15
C GLN A 57 -2.53 -8.25 7.13
N GLN A 58 -2.30 -8.76 5.93
CA GLN A 58 -3.35 -9.01 4.96
C GLN A 58 -4.31 -10.09 5.51
N THR A 59 -5.61 -9.83 5.41
CA THR A 59 -6.67 -10.74 5.87
C THR A 59 -7.40 -11.42 4.72
N MET A 60 -7.60 -10.72 3.61
CA MET A 60 -8.34 -11.22 2.45
C MET A 60 -7.94 -10.46 1.19
N THR A 61 -8.15 -11.09 0.04
CA THR A 61 -8.03 -10.44 -1.26
C THR A 61 -9.18 -10.84 -2.17
N GLU A 62 -9.63 -9.92 -3.02
CA GLU A 62 -10.69 -10.16 -4.00
C GLU A 62 -10.34 -9.56 -5.35
N ARG A 63 -10.55 -10.31 -6.43
CA ARG A 63 -10.45 -9.77 -7.79
C ARG A 63 -11.80 -9.21 -8.19
N LEU A 64 -11.84 -7.94 -8.57
CA LEU A 64 -13.03 -7.29 -9.07
C LEU A 64 -12.95 -7.18 -10.60
N GLU A 65 -14.01 -7.55 -11.28
CA GLU A 65 -14.19 -7.21 -12.69
C GLU A 65 -15.39 -6.27 -12.78
N MET A 66 -15.13 -5.00 -13.14
CA MET A 66 -16.22 -4.05 -13.33
C MET A 66 -16.96 -4.40 -14.62
N HIS A 67 -18.06 -5.13 -14.51
CA HIS A 67 -18.86 -5.61 -15.66
C HIS A 67 -19.25 -4.51 -16.68
N ALA A 68 -19.31 -3.25 -16.26
CA ALA A 68 -19.68 -2.13 -17.13
C ALA A 68 -18.49 -1.49 -17.89
N THR A 69 -17.28 -1.49 -17.32
CA THR A 69 -16.10 -0.82 -17.90
C THR A 69 -15.03 -1.80 -18.39
N GLY A 70 -15.12 -3.08 -17.97
CA GLY A 70 -14.07 -4.07 -18.19
C GLY A 70 -12.79 -3.78 -17.39
N GLU A 71 -12.79 -2.75 -16.54
CA GLU A 71 -11.64 -2.42 -15.71
C GLU A 71 -11.46 -3.50 -14.64
N LYS A 72 -10.24 -4.02 -14.56
CA LYS A 72 -9.85 -4.94 -13.50
C LYS A 72 -9.55 -4.14 -12.24
N GLY A 73 -10.22 -4.52 -11.17
CA GLY A 73 -9.93 -4.10 -9.82
C GLY A 73 -9.34 -5.25 -9.00
N TYR A 74 -8.64 -4.88 -7.95
CA TYR A 74 -8.19 -5.82 -6.94
C TYR A 74 -8.39 -5.19 -5.57
N GLU A 75 -9.01 -5.91 -4.65
CA GLU A 75 -9.16 -5.49 -3.26
C GLU A 75 -8.22 -6.28 -2.37
N LEU A 76 -7.58 -5.59 -1.45
CA LEU A 76 -6.76 -6.19 -0.40
C LEU A 76 -7.23 -5.64 0.94
N PHE A 77 -7.72 -6.53 1.78
CA PHE A 77 -8.16 -6.25 3.14
C PHE A 77 -7.02 -6.55 4.11
N PHE A 78 -6.83 -5.70 5.11
CA PHE A 78 -5.75 -5.85 6.07
C PHE A 78 -6.11 -5.29 7.44
N LYS A 79 -5.37 -5.77 8.44
CA LYS A 79 -5.32 -5.19 9.78
C LYS A 79 -3.94 -4.65 10.08
N ALA A 80 -3.87 -3.45 10.64
CA ALA A 80 -2.63 -2.85 11.08
C ALA A 80 -2.77 -2.26 12.48
N THR A 81 -1.75 -2.40 13.31
CA THR A 81 -1.66 -1.69 14.59
C THR A 81 -0.58 -0.63 14.49
N VAL A 82 -0.92 0.61 14.82
CA VAL A 82 -0.01 1.75 14.79
C VAL A 82 0.06 2.41 16.15
N GLU A 83 1.29 2.67 16.60
CA GLU A 83 1.57 3.48 17.78
C GLU A 83 1.81 4.94 17.38
N PHE A 84 1.23 5.85 18.16
CA PHE A 84 1.42 7.30 18.00
C PHE A 84 2.09 7.86 19.27
N PRO A 85 3.44 7.81 19.38
CA PRO A 85 4.14 8.20 20.60
C PRO A 85 3.83 9.64 21.03
N GLU A 86 3.78 10.56 20.06
CA GLU A 86 3.53 11.98 20.29
C GLU A 86 2.07 12.41 20.03
N GLY A 87 1.20 11.43 19.76
CA GLY A 87 -0.18 11.64 19.29
C GLY A 87 -0.20 12.12 17.84
N ALA A 88 -1.37 12.56 17.38
CA ALA A 88 -1.54 13.18 16.07
C ALA A 88 -2.78 14.10 16.06
N ASN A 89 -2.74 15.11 15.20
CA ASN A 89 -3.75 16.15 15.02
C ASN A 89 -4.22 16.69 16.38
N LEU A 90 -3.27 17.12 17.23
CA LEU A 90 -3.54 17.53 18.61
C LEU A 90 -4.46 18.74 18.70
N GLU A 91 -4.48 19.57 17.65
CA GLU A 91 -5.42 20.67 17.47
C GLU A 91 -6.88 20.20 17.35
N CYS A 92 -7.12 18.92 17.07
CA CYS A 92 -8.44 18.31 16.98
C CYS A 92 -8.91 17.66 18.28
N LYS A 93 -8.18 17.82 19.38
CA LYS A 93 -8.64 17.37 20.69
C LYS A 93 -9.98 18.07 21.02
N PRO A 94 -11.02 17.33 21.43
CA PRO A 94 -12.28 17.97 21.82
C PRO A 94 -12.10 18.84 23.06
N ASP A 95 -12.89 19.91 23.15
CA ASP A 95 -12.97 20.75 24.34
C ASP A 95 -13.63 20.03 25.52
N ASP A 96 -13.70 20.69 26.68
CA ASP A 96 -14.30 20.12 27.89
C ASP A 96 -15.80 19.83 27.75
N ALA A 97 -16.46 20.40 26.73
CA ALA A 97 -17.85 20.14 26.38
C ALA A 97 -17.99 19.05 25.29
N GLY A 98 -16.88 18.44 24.85
CA GLY A 98 -16.86 17.40 23.82
C GLY A 98 -16.99 17.93 22.39
N LYS A 99 -16.83 19.23 22.15
CA LYS A 99 -16.92 19.84 20.81
C LYS A 99 -15.57 19.78 20.10
N PHE A 100 -15.61 19.55 18.79
CA PHE A 100 -14.45 19.51 17.92
C PHE A 100 -14.33 20.81 17.13
N ASN A 101 -13.09 21.22 16.86
CA ASN A 101 -12.80 22.37 15.99
C ASN A 101 -13.26 22.11 14.55
N ASP A 102 -13.51 23.18 13.79
CA ASP A 102 -13.87 23.08 12.38
C ASP A 102 -12.81 22.31 11.58
N GLY A 103 -13.26 21.38 10.74
CA GLY A 103 -12.38 20.49 9.97
C GLY A 103 -11.84 19.29 10.75
N CYS A 104 -12.16 19.14 12.03
CA CYS A 104 -11.87 17.96 12.82
C CYS A 104 -13.04 16.99 12.83
N SER A 105 -12.73 15.69 12.81
CA SER A 105 -13.71 14.62 12.82
C SER A 105 -13.97 14.15 14.26
N PRO A 106 -15.24 14.02 14.67
CA PRO A 106 -15.58 13.40 15.96
C PRO A 106 -15.46 11.86 15.92
N SER A 107 -15.19 11.28 14.75
CA SER A 107 -15.18 9.84 14.58
C SER A 107 -13.95 9.18 15.19
N LYS A 108 -14.20 8.06 15.86
CA LYS A 108 -13.18 7.13 16.36
C LYS A 108 -12.85 5.99 15.39
N HIS A 109 -13.48 5.97 14.22
CA HIS A 109 -13.14 5.04 13.14
C HIS A 109 -11.99 5.62 12.32
N TYR A 110 -10.77 5.18 12.60
CA TYR A 110 -9.57 5.69 11.94
C TYR A 110 -9.36 4.99 10.60
N VAL A 111 -9.16 5.80 9.56
CA VAL A 111 -8.85 5.33 8.22
C VAL A 111 -7.75 6.19 7.61
N THR A 112 -6.91 5.56 6.81
CA THR A 112 -5.84 6.20 6.04
C THR A 112 -6.33 6.62 4.65
N ALA A 113 -7.27 5.86 4.05
CA ALA A 113 -7.89 6.16 2.76
C ALA A 113 -9.41 6.41 2.89
N PRO A 114 -9.86 7.58 3.43
CA PRO A 114 -11.29 7.83 3.62
C PRO A 114 -12.06 7.82 2.30
N ARG A 115 -13.06 6.93 2.22
CA ARG A 115 -14.07 6.87 1.15
C ARG A 115 -15.19 7.86 1.41
N GLY A 116 -16.15 7.94 0.47
CA GLY A 116 -17.28 8.87 0.58
C GLY A 116 -18.12 8.73 1.86
N SER A 117 -18.22 7.51 2.39
CA SER A 117 -18.90 7.18 3.65
C SER A 117 -18.05 7.40 4.90
N ASP A 118 -16.73 7.54 4.73
CA ASP A 118 -15.81 7.58 5.86
C ASP A 118 -15.72 8.97 6.48
N PRO A 119 -15.28 9.06 7.75
CA PRO A 119 -15.24 10.32 8.46
C PRO A 119 -14.28 11.31 7.81
N LYS A 120 -14.84 12.42 7.31
CA LYS A 120 -14.08 13.53 6.75
C LYS A 120 -13.45 14.37 7.87
N GLY A 121 -12.36 15.06 7.56
CA GLY A 121 -11.65 15.92 8.51
C GLY A 121 -10.54 15.20 9.28
N LYS A 122 -9.70 15.94 9.99
CA LYS A 122 -8.56 15.40 10.76
C LYS A 122 -9.04 14.67 12.01
N GLN A 123 -8.38 13.58 12.38
CA GLN A 123 -8.75 12.77 13.56
C GLN A 123 -7.69 12.92 14.64
N TYR A 124 -8.12 13.35 15.82
CA TYR A 124 -7.27 13.45 17.00
C TYR A 124 -6.83 12.07 17.49
N VAL A 125 -5.53 11.92 17.75
CA VAL A 125 -4.95 10.76 18.43
C VAL A 125 -4.17 11.25 19.63
N ALA A 126 -4.48 10.73 20.82
CA ALA A 126 -3.76 11.09 22.03
C ALA A 126 -2.32 10.52 22.03
N PRO A 127 -1.35 11.21 22.66
CA PRO A 127 0.01 10.68 22.83
C PRO A 127 0.04 9.30 23.51
N GLY A 128 0.89 8.42 22.98
CA GLY A 128 1.04 7.03 23.45
C GLY A 128 -0.08 6.07 23.03
N SER A 129 -1.05 6.53 22.23
CA SER A 129 -2.15 5.67 21.77
C SER A 129 -1.65 4.60 20.79
N LYS A 130 -2.29 3.43 20.86
CA LYS A 130 -2.20 2.38 19.84
C LYS A 130 -3.55 2.28 19.15
N ILE A 131 -3.56 2.46 17.84
CA ILE A 131 -4.75 2.47 17.02
C ILE A 131 -4.72 1.26 16.09
N GLU A 132 -5.83 0.54 16.04
CA GLU A 132 -6.05 -0.51 15.06
C GLU A 132 -6.74 0.08 13.83
N PHE A 133 -6.23 -0.28 12.66
CA PHE A 133 -6.80 0.01 11.36
C PHE A 133 -7.26 -1.33 10.77
N ASP A 134 -8.53 -1.40 10.39
CA ASP A 134 -9.15 -2.53 9.68
C ASP A 134 -9.69 -1.94 8.39
N GLU A 135 -8.88 -2.02 7.33
CA GLU A 135 -9.07 -1.27 6.09
C GLU A 135 -8.98 -2.19 4.86
N GLU A 136 -9.51 -1.68 3.75
CA GLU A 136 -9.41 -2.29 2.44
C GLU A 136 -8.79 -1.28 1.47
N TYR A 137 -7.89 -1.75 0.60
CA TYR A 137 -7.38 -0.96 -0.51
C TYR A 137 -7.85 -1.53 -1.83
N ARG A 138 -8.40 -0.64 -2.65
CA ARG A 138 -8.75 -0.91 -4.03
C ARG A 138 -7.61 -0.49 -4.94
N PHE A 139 -7.20 -1.42 -5.78
CA PHE A 139 -6.22 -1.22 -6.81
C PHE A 139 -6.89 -1.27 -8.16
N TYR A 140 -6.47 -0.41 -9.07
CA TYR A 140 -6.96 -0.37 -10.46
C TYR A 140 -5.83 -0.70 -11.41
N GLU A 141 -6.10 -1.52 -12.42
CA GLU A 141 -5.11 -1.85 -13.45
C GLU A 141 -4.61 -0.56 -14.14
N ALA A 142 -3.29 -0.38 -14.17
CA ALA A 142 -2.63 0.81 -14.68
C ALA A 142 -1.40 0.42 -15.51
N GLY A 143 -1.63 0.08 -16.78
CA GLY A 143 -0.58 -0.33 -17.71
C GLY A 143 0.07 -1.65 -17.28
N LYS A 144 1.31 -1.59 -16.78
CA LYS A 144 2.07 -2.77 -16.31
C LYS A 144 2.01 -2.98 -14.79
N GLY A 145 1.22 -2.17 -14.08
CA GLY A 145 1.10 -2.24 -12.62
C GLY A 145 -0.31 -1.93 -12.15
N TRP A 146 -0.42 -1.63 -10.87
CA TRP A 146 -1.66 -1.40 -10.16
C TRP A 146 -1.62 -0.06 -9.45
N LYS A 147 -2.59 0.80 -9.71
CA LYS A 147 -2.72 2.09 -9.05
C LYS A 147 -3.42 1.93 -7.70
N GLY A 148 -2.75 2.29 -6.61
CA GLY A 148 -3.31 2.28 -5.26
C GLY A 148 -4.08 3.56 -4.90
N PRO A 149 -4.74 3.60 -3.73
CA PRO A 149 -5.51 4.77 -3.27
C PRO A 149 -4.63 5.97 -2.90
N ASP A 150 -3.32 5.78 -2.72
CA ASP A 150 -2.36 6.88 -2.57
C ASP A 150 -1.96 7.52 -3.92
N GLY A 151 -2.51 7.02 -5.03
CA GLY A 151 -2.32 7.52 -6.38
C GLY A 151 -1.08 6.98 -7.09
N ASN A 152 -0.23 6.21 -6.40
CA ASN A 152 0.99 5.62 -6.98
C ASN A 152 0.69 4.32 -7.73
N VAL A 153 1.57 3.97 -8.68
CA VAL A 153 1.50 2.70 -9.44
C VAL A 153 2.55 1.73 -8.91
N TYR A 154 2.11 0.51 -8.60
CA TYR A 154 2.92 -0.56 -8.05
C TYR A 154 3.05 -1.69 -9.08
N SER A 155 4.28 -2.07 -9.38
CA SER A 155 4.61 -3.21 -10.25
C SER A 155 5.51 -4.19 -9.51
N GLN A 156 5.47 -5.46 -9.94
CA GLN A 156 6.36 -6.52 -9.47
C GLN A 156 7.79 -6.34 -10.00
#